data_AF-A0A9E0C124-F1
#
_entry.id   AF-A0A9E0C124-F1
#
_cell.length_a   1.000
_cell.length_b   1.000
_cell.length_c   1.000
_cell.angle_alpha   90.00
_cell.angle_beta   90.00
_cell.angle_gamma   90.00
#
_symmetry.space_group_name_H-M   'P 1'
#
loop_
_entity.id
_entity.type
_entity.pdbx_description
1 polymer ?
#
loop_
_entity_poly.entity_id
_entity_poly.type
_entity_poly.pdbx_seq_one_letter_code
_entity_poly.pdbx_strand_id
1 'polypeptide(L)'
;MKIFRIGTRGSPLALAQTQEVIQALIKHHAFLQNRLEVIPIKTAGDTIVDRSLVDLGGKSLFTKEIERALLKNDIDFAVHSMKDMTSEDTLGISVPAMLEREDPRDALVTRQGSSFNDLPQGTLFGTSSLRRQAHVLHHYPHFRVVALRGNVHTRLQKIERGEIDATLLAVAGLKRLGLFTDEIQPLSLEDCLPAVAQGAIGIQCRKNDNEVRELLKPLNHHPTFQAVTAERAFMQALNGSCRMPIAAFGYLEGETLFLKGLTCHPQGDHRRMVSHKGLAIHAETIGREAAYMIQEKK
;
A
#
# COMPACT_ATOMS: atom_id res chain seq x y z
N MET A 1 33.77 11.07 3.65
CA MET A 1 32.45 11.76 3.59
C MET A 1 31.37 10.75 3.98
N LYS A 2 30.25 11.20 4.57
CA LYS A 2 29.19 10.32 5.10
C LYS A 2 28.51 9.53 3.98
N ILE A 3 28.27 8.24 4.22
CA ILE A 3 27.41 7.35 3.41
C ILE A 3 26.06 7.28 4.13
N PHE A 4 24.95 7.41 3.40
CA PHE A 4 23.61 7.24 3.94
C PHE A 4 23.11 5.82 3.65
N ARG A 5 22.72 5.11 4.69
CA ARG A 5 22.23 3.73 4.66
C ARG A 5 20.71 3.72 4.55
N ILE A 6 20.19 3.00 3.56
CA ILE A 6 18.77 2.96 3.21
C ILE A 6 18.22 1.59 3.57
N GLY A 7 17.39 1.51 4.60
CA GLY A 7 16.67 0.29 4.95
C GLY A 7 15.55 -0.01 3.97
N THR A 8 15.46 -1.27 3.53
CA THR A 8 14.36 -1.72 2.69
C THR A 8 14.14 -3.22 2.85
N ARG A 9 12.98 -3.73 2.42
CA ARG A 9 12.77 -5.18 2.32
C ARG A 9 13.55 -5.74 1.12
N GLY A 10 13.95 -7.01 1.20
CA GLY A 10 14.69 -7.68 0.11
C GLY A 10 13.86 -8.13 -1.09
N SER A 11 12.55 -7.86 -1.14
CA SER A 11 11.72 -8.26 -2.28
C SER A 11 12.01 -7.43 -3.53
N PRO A 12 11.85 -7.97 -4.75
CA PRO A 12 12.09 -7.20 -5.99
C PRO A 12 11.35 -5.86 -6.05
N LEU A 13 10.10 -5.82 -5.58
CA LEU A 13 9.30 -4.59 -5.57
C LEU A 13 9.87 -3.56 -4.58
N ALA A 14 10.27 -4.00 -3.39
CA ALA A 14 10.84 -3.09 -2.39
C ALA A 14 12.18 -2.50 -2.85
N LEU A 15 13.00 -3.30 -3.54
CA LEU A 15 14.24 -2.82 -4.17
C LEU A 15 13.95 -1.82 -5.30
N ALA A 16 12.96 -2.09 -6.15
CA ALA A 16 12.54 -1.15 -7.20
C ALA A 16 12.05 0.20 -6.61
N GLN A 17 11.26 0.17 -5.54
CA GLN A 17 10.83 1.37 -4.82
C GLN A 17 12.00 2.14 -4.21
N THR A 18 12.99 1.41 -3.69
CA THR A 18 14.20 2.01 -3.11
C THR A 18 15.03 2.70 -4.20
N GLN A 19 15.11 2.10 -5.39
CA GLN A 19 15.77 2.70 -6.54
C GLN A 19 15.08 3.99 -7.00
N GLU A 20 13.74 4.04 -6.98
CA GLU A 20 12.95 5.25 -7.27
C GLU A 20 13.31 6.40 -6.30
N VAL A 21 13.41 6.10 -5.00
CA VAL A 21 13.85 7.06 -3.97
C VAL A 21 15.29 7.51 -4.19
N ILE A 22 16.21 6.59 -4.52
CA ILE A 22 17.61 6.90 -4.81
C ILE A 22 17.73 7.85 -6.01
N GLN A 23 17.01 7.57 -7.10
CA GLN A 23 17.02 8.42 -8.29
C GLN A 23 16.47 9.82 -7.98
N ALA A 24 15.38 9.91 -7.22
CA ALA A 24 14.83 11.19 -6.79
C ALA A 24 15.82 11.97 -5.91
N LEU A 25 16.48 11.31 -4.96
CA LEU A 25 17.52 11.90 -4.12
C LEU A 25 18.69 12.45 -4.93
N ILE A 26 19.24 11.67 -5.86
CA ILE A 26 20.36 12.09 -6.71
C ILE A 26 19.96 13.27 -7.61
N LYS A 27 18.73 13.29 -8.11
CA LYS A 27 18.21 14.39 -8.93
C LYS A 27 18.19 15.72 -8.17
N HIS A 28 17.85 15.70 -6.87
CA HIS A 28 17.85 16.90 -6.03
C HIS A 28 19.22 17.21 -5.41
N HIS A 29 20.07 16.18 -5.22
CA HIS A 29 21.32 16.26 -4.49
C HIS A 29 22.42 15.46 -5.20
N ALA A 30 23.01 16.02 -6.25
CA ALA A 30 24.01 15.33 -7.08
C ALA A 30 25.22 14.79 -6.29
N PHE A 31 25.56 15.40 -5.15
CA PHE A 31 26.65 14.92 -4.28
C PHE A 31 26.39 13.54 -3.66
N LEU A 32 25.14 13.07 -3.64
CA LEU A 32 24.77 11.74 -3.15
C LEU A 32 25.14 10.62 -4.12
N GLN A 33 25.59 10.95 -5.34
CA GLN A 33 26.12 9.97 -6.27
C GLN A 33 27.21 9.13 -5.56
N ASN A 34 27.02 7.82 -5.50
CA ASN A 34 27.89 6.86 -4.81
C ASN A 34 27.98 7.03 -3.27
N ARG A 35 26.99 7.69 -2.63
CA ARG A 35 26.92 7.85 -1.16
C ARG A 35 25.65 7.30 -0.54
N LEU A 36 24.93 6.48 -1.30
CA LEU A 36 23.71 5.81 -0.87
C LEU A 36 23.97 4.31 -0.85
N GLU A 37 23.83 3.69 0.30
CA GLU A 37 24.03 2.26 0.50
C GLU A 37 22.69 1.61 0.85
N VAL A 38 22.25 0.62 0.04
CA VAL A 38 21.00 -0.10 0.32
C VAL A 38 21.28 -1.24 1.28
N ILE A 39 20.53 -1.29 2.38
CA ILE A 39 20.60 -2.32 3.42
C ILE A 39 19.29 -3.14 3.39
N PRO A 40 19.27 -4.31 2.72
CA PRO A 40 18.13 -5.20 2.75
C PRO A 40 17.92 -5.79 4.16
N ILE A 41 16.71 -5.66 4.68
CA ILE A 41 16.31 -6.15 6.01
C ILE A 41 15.23 -7.20 5.82
N LYS A 42 15.47 -8.39 6.37
CA LYS A 42 14.50 -9.49 6.37
C LYS A 42 13.47 -9.26 7.47
N THR A 43 12.19 -9.28 7.13
CA THR A 43 11.10 -9.05 8.09
C THR A 43 10.40 -10.36 8.46
N ALA A 44 9.67 -10.36 9.58
CA ALA A 44 8.86 -11.52 9.96
C ALA A 44 7.84 -11.89 8.87
N GLY A 45 7.25 -10.88 8.21
CA GLY A 45 6.33 -11.06 7.09
C GLY A 45 6.95 -11.71 5.85
N ASP A 46 8.28 -11.70 5.71
CA ASP A 46 8.98 -12.40 4.63
C ASP A 46 9.29 -13.87 4.98
N THR A 47 9.33 -14.20 6.29
CA THR A 47 9.77 -15.52 6.77
C THR A 47 8.59 -16.47 7.01
N ILE A 48 7.40 -15.94 7.33
CA ILE A 48 6.24 -16.75 7.71
C ILE A 48 5.30 -16.94 6.51
N VAL A 49 5.46 -18.06 5.81
CA VAL A 49 4.65 -18.39 4.60
C VAL A 49 3.39 -19.20 4.96
N ASP A 50 3.43 -20.03 6.02
CA ASP A 50 2.47 -21.12 6.27
C ASP A 50 1.36 -20.87 7.32
N ARG A 51 1.18 -19.65 7.84
CA ARG A 51 0.09 -19.32 8.80
C ARG A 51 -0.69 -18.08 8.38
N SER A 52 -2.01 -18.05 8.56
CA SER A 52 -2.83 -16.88 8.18
C SER A 52 -2.29 -15.59 8.81
N LEU A 53 -2.30 -14.47 8.08
CA LEU A 53 -1.92 -13.15 8.60
C LEU A 53 -2.87 -12.74 9.74
N VAL A 54 -4.07 -13.34 9.73
CA VAL A 54 -5.08 -13.27 10.78
C VAL A 54 -4.60 -13.95 12.06
N ASP A 55 -3.98 -15.13 11.95
CA ASP A 55 -3.57 -15.97 13.10
C ASP A 55 -2.32 -15.43 13.82
N LEU A 56 -1.50 -14.63 13.14
CA LEU A 56 -0.16 -14.26 13.66
C LEU A 56 -0.15 -13.07 14.61
N GLY A 57 -1.30 -12.52 15.02
CA GLY A 57 -1.43 -11.53 16.11
C GLY A 57 -0.59 -10.23 16.05
N GLY A 58 0.28 -10.03 15.05
CA GLY A 58 1.34 -9.03 15.12
C GLY A 58 1.03 -7.74 14.37
N LYS A 59 0.92 -6.64 15.11
CA LYS A 59 1.18 -5.29 14.58
C LYS A 59 2.57 -5.27 13.92
N SER A 60 2.70 -4.64 12.75
CA SER A 60 3.99 -4.30 12.12
C SER A 60 4.84 -5.45 11.55
N LEU A 61 4.24 -6.51 10.98
CA LEU A 61 4.97 -7.67 10.41
C LEU A 61 6.01 -7.32 9.32
N PHE A 62 5.85 -6.19 8.63
CA PHE A 62 6.74 -5.75 7.54
C PHE A 62 7.60 -4.54 7.89
N THR A 63 7.39 -3.91 9.06
CA THR A 63 8.10 -2.66 9.42
C THR A 63 8.94 -2.79 10.68
N LYS A 64 8.60 -3.70 11.60
CA LYS A 64 9.22 -3.80 12.93
C LYS A 64 10.74 -3.92 12.91
N GLU A 65 11.28 -4.80 12.06
CA GLU A 65 12.73 -4.98 11.96
C GLU A 65 13.44 -3.74 11.39
N ILE A 66 12.80 -3.05 10.46
CA ILE A 66 13.31 -1.82 9.83
C ILE A 66 13.27 -0.65 10.83
N GLU A 67 12.17 -0.50 11.57
CA GLU A 67 12.01 0.52 12.61
C GLU A 67 13.04 0.33 13.74
N ARG A 68 13.32 -0.93 14.11
CA ARG A 68 14.41 -1.24 15.05
C ARG A 68 15.77 -0.81 14.51
N ALA A 69 16.06 -1.06 13.24
CA ALA A 69 17.31 -0.65 12.61
C ALA A 69 17.45 0.89 12.55
N LEU A 70 16.35 1.62 12.30
CA LEU A 70 16.34 3.08 12.39
C LEU A 70 16.68 3.58 13.79
N LEU A 71 16.04 3.01 14.83
CA LEU A 71 16.26 3.42 16.22
C LEU A 71 17.66 3.08 16.73
N LYS A 72 18.28 2.02 16.21
CA LYS A 72 19.66 1.63 16.53
C LYS A 72 20.72 2.41 15.74
N ASN A 73 20.32 3.26 14.81
CA ASN A 73 21.22 3.91 13.85
C ASN A 73 21.98 2.91 12.96
N ASP A 74 21.40 1.74 12.69
CA ASP A 74 21.93 0.76 11.73
C ASP A 74 21.66 1.20 10.28
N ILE A 75 20.61 2.00 10.09
CA ILE A 75 20.23 2.65 8.83
C ILE A 75 19.85 4.12 9.11
N ASP A 76 19.88 4.97 8.08
CA ASP A 76 19.62 6.42 8.21
C ASP A 76 18.18 6.80 7.86
N PHE A 77 17.63 6.19 6.81
CA PHE A 77 16.20 6.24 6.48
C PHE A 77 15.75 4.91 5.88
N ALA A 78 14.44 4.71 5.75
CA ALA A 78 13.86 3.50 5.20
C ALA A 78 12.79 3.77 4.16
N VAL A 79 12.63 2.86 3.20
CA VAL A 79 11.66 2.98 2.10
C VAL A 79 10.57 1.94 2.25
N HIS A 80 9.32 2.37 2.15
CA HIS A 80 8.15 1.52 2.36
C HIS A 80 7.08 1.71 1.28
N SER A 81 6.39 0.63 0.95
CA SER A 81 5.02 0.72 0.41
C SER A 81 4.09 1.21 1.52
N MET A 82 3.45 2.37 1.35
CA MET A 82 2.64 2.96 2.44
C MET A 82 1.45 2.10 2.86
N LYS A 83 0.90 1.31 1.94
CA LYS A 83 -0.20 0.36 2.27
C LYS A 83 0.21 -0.77 3.24
N ASP A 84 1.51 -1.02 3.36
CA ASP A 84 2.05 -2.06 4.27
C ASP A 84 2.41 -1.48 5.65
N MET A 85 2.32 -0.14 5.82
CA MET A 85 2.59 0.53 7.07
C MET A 85 1.36 0.53 7.99
N THR A 86 1.59 0.32 9.29
CA THR A 86 0.54 0.45 10.32
C THR A 86 0.07 1.90 10.44
N SER A 87 -1.18 2.09 10.88
CA SER A 87 -1.71 3.42 11.21
C SER A 87 -1.06 4.01 12.47
N GLU A 88 -0.61 3.17 13.40
CA GLU A 88 0.11 3.59 14.60
C GLU A 88 1.54 4.03 14.27
N ASP A 89 1.93 5.19 14.79
CA ASP A 89 3.28 5.72 14.70
C ASP A 89 4.21 5.06 15.73
N THR A 90 5.41 4.71 15.30
CA THR A 90 6.49 4.28 16.21
C THR A 90 7.15 5.50 16.86
N LEU A 91 7.23 5.51 18.20
CA LEU A 91 7.85 6.60 18.95
C LEU A 91 9.29 6.86 18.46
N GLY A 92 9.62 8.13 18.26
CA GLY A 92 10.94 8.55 17.77
C GLY A 92 11.13 8.45 16.25
N ILE A 93 10.15 7.92 15.51
CA ILE A 93 10.21 7.74 14.05
C ILE A 93 9.08 8.53 13.36
N SER A 94 9.31 9.03 12.15
CA SER A 94 8.30 9.73 11.32
C SER A 94 8.46 9.39 9.84
N VAL A 95 7.43 9.66 9.05
CA VAL A 95 7.47 9.61 7.58
C VAL A 95 7.44 11.06 7.06
N PRO A 96 8.59 11.75 6.91
CA PRO A 96 8.60 13.16 6.50
C PRO A 96 8.31 13.39 5.01
N ALA A 97 8.42 12.35 4.17
CA ALA A 97 8.27 12.49 2.73
C ALA A 97 7.58 11.27 2.11
N MET A 98 6.74 11.54 1.11
CA MET A 98 6.19 10.54 0.21
C MET A 98 6.43 10.97 -1.23
N LEU A 99 6.80 10.04 -2.10
CA LEU A 99 6.93 10.33 -3.53
C LEU A 99 5.55 10.60 -4.17
N GLU A 100 5.56 11.09 -5.40
CA GLU A 100 4.34 11.17 -6.21
C GLU A 100 3.66 9.80 -6.30
N ARG A 101 2.32 9.78 -6.21
CA ARG A 101 1.57 8.54 -6.08
C ARG A 101 1.39 7.92 -7.46
N GLU A 102 1.90 6.71 -7.63
CA GLU A 102 1.61 5.90 -8.81
C GLU A 102 0.14 5.42 -8.79
N ASP A 103 -0.36 4.97 -9.94
CA ASP A 103 -1.72 4.47 -10.14
C ASP A 103 -2.20 3.56 -8.98
N PRO A 104 -3.19 4.03 -8.19
CA PRO A 104 -3.63 3.35 -6.99
C PRO A 104 -4.58 2.18 -7.29
N ARG A 105 -5.00 1.98 -8.54
CA ARG A 105 -6.00 0.96 -8.92
C ARG A 105 -5.47 -0.45 -8.75
N ASP A 106 -6.41 -1.39 -8.60
CA ASP A 106 -6.15 -2.81 -8.78
C ASP A 106 -6.39 -3.21 -10.23
N ALA A 107 -5.70 -4.24 -10.70
CA ALA A 107 -5.93 -4.85 -12.00
C ALA A 107 -6.15 -6.36 -11.84
N LEU A 108 -7.11 -6.88 -12.62
CA LEU A 108 -7.35 -8.30 -12.74
C LEU A 108 -6.20 -8.94 -13.50
N VAL A 109 -5.70 -10.04 -12.97
CA VAL A 109 -4.68 -10.86 -13.63
C VAL A 109 -5.22 -12.28 -13.73
N THR A 110 -5.32 -12.77 -14.95
CA THR A 110 -5.72 -14.14 -15.28
C THR A 110 -4.67 -14.76 -16.21
N ARG A 111 -4.77 -16.06 -16.47
CA ARG A 111 -3.85 -16.75 -17.38
C ARG A 111 -3.97 -16.30 -18.85
N GLN A 112 -5.15 -15.84 -19.27
CA GLN A 112 -5.49 -15.62 -20.69
C GLN A 112 -5.93 -14.18 -20.98
N GLY A 113 -5.68 -13.21 -20.08
CA GLY A 113 -6.10 -11.82 -20.30
C GLY A 113 -7.62 -11.62 -20.34
N SER A 114 -8.34 -12.41 -19.54
CA SER A 114 -9.81 -12.42 -19.51
C SER A 114 -10.37 -11.27 -18.66
N SER A 115 -11.56 -10.76 -19.02
CA SER A 115 -12.31 -9.88 -18.12
C SER A 115 -13.00 -10.70 -17.02
N PHE A 116 -13.48 -10.04 -15.96
CA PHE A 116 -14.26 -10.73 -14.94
C PHE A 116 -15.51 -11.44 -15.50
N ASN A 117 -16.13 -10.89 -16.55
CA ASN A 117 -17.35 -11.45 -17.14
C ASN A 117 -17.08 -12.71 -17.98
N ASP A 118 -15.82 -12.94 -18.36
CA ASP A 118 -15.41 -14.11 -19.14
C ASP A 118 -15.00 -15.29 -18.24
N LEU A 119 -14.87 -15.06 -16.93
CA LEU A 119 -14.46 -16.08 -15.97
C LEU A 119 -15.63 -17.03 -15.64
N PRO A 120 -15.42 -18.36 -15.68
CA PRO A 120 -16.48 -19.33 -15.50
C PRO A 120 -17.00 -19.39 -14.05
N GLN A 121 -18.19 -19.98 -13.89
CA GLN A 121 -18.68 -20.30 -12.54
C GLN A 121 -17.69 -21.20 -11.80
N GLY A 122 -17.50 -20.94 -10.50
CA GLY A 122 -16.57 -21.71 -9.67
C GLY A 122 -15.09 -21.34 -9.82
N THR A 123 -14.76 -20.28 -10.58
CA THR A 123 -13.40 -19.70 -10.69
C THR A 123 -12.69 -19.64 -9.35
N LEU A 124 -11.47 -20.18 -9.30
CA LEU A 124 -10.59 -20.19 -8.14
C LEU A 124 -9.82 -18.86 -8.06
N PHE A 125 -10.33 -17.94 -7.25
CA PHE A 125 -9.80 -16.59 -7.14
C PHE A 125 -8.80 -16.47 -5.97
N GLY A 126 -7.54 -16.16 -6.27
CA GLY A 126 -6.48 -16.02 -5.29
C GLY A 126 -6.39 -14.62 -4.67
N THR A 127 -6.64 -14.47 -3.36
CA THR A 127 -6.30 -13.25 -2.62
C THR A 127 -6.22 -13.51 -1.12
N SER A 128 -5.24 -12.90 -0.44
CA SER A 128 -5.21 -12.80 1.03
C SER A 128 -5.66 -11.43 1.55
N SER A 129 -6.11 -10.53 0.67
CA SER A 129 -6.69 -9.24 1.06
C SER A 129 -8.20 -9.42 1.23
N LEU A 130 -8.69 -9.20 2.46
CA LEU A 130 -10.13 -9.25 2.75
C LEU A 130 -10.90 -8.16 2.01
N ARG A 131 -10.28 -7.00 1.73
CA ARG A 131 -10.85 -5.96 0.86
C ARG A 131 -11.12 -6.49 -0.55
N ARG A 132 -10.12 -7.12 -1.17
CA ARG A 132 -10.26 -7.69 -2.53
C ARG A 132 -11.23 -8.87 -2.54
N GLN A 133 -11.19 -9.72 -1.51
CA GLN A 133 -12.15 -10.80 -1.35
C GLN A 133 -13.58 -10.26 -1.28
N ALA A 134 -13.85 -9.29 -0.41
CA ALA A 134 -15.17 -8.70 -0.26
C ALA A 134 -15.64 -8.05 -1.57
N HIS A 135 -14.77 -7.33 -2.27
CA HIS A 135 -15.09 -6.77 -3.60
C HIS A 135 -15.48 -7.87 -4.59
N VAL A 136 -14.67 -8.92 -4.72
CA VAL A 136 -14.93 -10.00 -5.67
C VAL A 136 -16.21 -10.76 -5.32
N LEU A 137 -16.43 -11.11 -4.05
CA LEU A 137 -17.64 -11.84 -3.63
C LEU A 137 -18.92 -11.01 -3.72
N HIS A 138 -18.81 -9.68 -3.62
CA HIS A 138 -19.95 -8.77 -3.82
C HIS A 138 -20.48 -8.84 -5.26
N HIS A 139 -19.57 -8.86 -6.26
CA HIS A 139 -19.94 -8.85 -7.68
C HIS A 139 -20.05 -10.26 -8.28
N TYR A 140 -19.26 -11.21 -7.78
CA TYR A 140 -19.11 -12.56 -8.29
C TYR A 140 -19.23 -13.59 -7.14
N PRO A 141 -20.41 -13.72 -6.51
CA PRO A 141 -20.61 -14.56 -5.32
C PRO A 141 -20.39 -16.06 -5.57
N HIS A 142 -20.31 -16.48 -6.84
CA HIS A 142 -20.06 -17.85 -7.26
C HIS A 142 -18.56 -18.19 -7.39
N PHE A 143 -17.65 -17.24 -7.16
CA PHE A 143 -16.21 -17.50 -7.17
C PHE A 143 -15.77 -18.18 -5.87
N ARG A 144 -14.76 -19.05 -5.96
CA ARG A 144 -14.12 -19.70 -4.82
C ARG A 144 -12.86 -18.94 -4.45
N VAL A 145 -12.90 -18.19 -3.36
CA VAL A 145 -11.74 -17.40 -2.91
C VAL A 145 -10.78 -18.27 -2.10
N VAL A 146 -9.50 -18.24 -2.47
CA VAL A 146 -8.41 -18.92 -1.74
C VAL A 146 -7.28 -17.96 -1.38
N ALA A 147 -6.59 -18.27 -0.28
CA ALA A 147 -5.47 -17.46 0.17
C ALA A 147 -4.31 -17.50 -0.86
N LEU A 148 -3.82 -16.32 -1.24
CA LEU A 148 -2.70 -16.16 -2.17
C LEU A 148 -1.57 -15.35 -1.52
N ARG A 149 -0.39 -15.97 -1.45
CA ARG A 149 0.83 -15.42 -0.86
C ARG A 149 2.02 -15.47 -1.79
N GLY A 150 3.07 -14.79 -1.36
CA GLY A 150 4.30 -14.58 -2.11
C GLY A 150 4.42 -13.15 -2.61
N ASN A 151 5.61 -12.83 -3.12
CA ASN A 151 5.84 -11.60 -3.85
C ASN A 151 5.08 -11.64 -5.20
N VAL A 152 5.11 -10.53 -5.96
CA VAL A 152 4.39 -10.42 -7.23
C VAL A 152 4.72 -11.57 -8.19
N HIS A 153 6.00 -11.87 -8.40
CA HIS A 153 6.43 -12.95 -9.29
C HIS A 153 5.91 -14.32 -8.87
N THR A 154 6.00 -14.66 -7.58
CA THR A 154 5.46 -15.94 -7.06
C THR A 154 3.97 -16.06 -7.32
N ARG A 155 3.21 -14.96 -7.21
CA ARG A 155 1.77 -14.97 -7.48
C ARG A 155 1.45 -15.18 -8.96
N LEU A 156 2.20 -14.52 -9.85
CA LEU A 156 2.05 -14.71 -11.30
C LEU A 156 2.35 -16.16 -11.72
N GLN A 157 3.43 -16.74 -11.18
CA GLN A 157 3.78 -18.14 -11.43
C GLN A 157 2.68 -19.12 -11.00
N LYS A 158 1.95 -18.83 -9.92
CA LYS A 158 0.82 -19.67 -9.49
C LYS A 158 -0.34 -19.65 -10.48
N ILE A 159 -0.59 -18.50 -11.13
CA ILE A 159 -1.60 -18.38 -12.20
C ILE A 159 -1.13 -19.15 -13.44
N GLU A 160 0.14 -18.98 -13.83
CA GLU A 160 0.73 -19.68 -14.99
C GLU A 160 0.67 -21.20 -14.84
N ARG A 161 0.93 -21.71 -13.61
CA ARG A 161 0.85 -23.14 -13.26
C ARG A 161 -0.58 -23.67 -13.12
N GLY A 162 -1.59 -22.81 -13.15
CA GLY A 162 -2.98 -23.19 -12.92
C GLY A 162 -3.30 -23.58 -11.48
N GLU A 163 -2.50 -23.13 -10.50
CA GLU A 163 -2.82 -23.30 -9.07
C GLU A 163 -4.00 -22.40 -8.65
N ILE A 164 -4.21 -21.30 -9.36
CA ILE A 164 -5.35 -20.37 -9.25
C ILE A 164 -5.71 -19.85 -10.66
N ASP A 165 -6.96 -19.46 -10.85
CA ASP A 165 -7.46 -18.99 -12.15
C ASP A 165 -7.26 -17.48 -12.34
N ALA A 166 -7.43 -16.72 -11.25
CA ALA A 166 -7.37 -15.26 -11.27
C ALA A 166 -6.90 -14.67 -9.93
N THR A 167 -6.37 -13.45 -9.96
CA THR A 167 -6.07 -12.62 -8.77
C THR A 167 -6.26 -11.15 -9.11
N LEU A 168 -6.29 -10.30 -8.07
CA LEU A 168 -6.06 -8.86 -8.22
C LEU A 168 -4.65 -8.49 -7.75
N LEU A 169 -3.95 -7.66 -8.52
CA LEU A 169 -2.67 -7.05 -8.17
C LEU A 169 -2.76 -5.52 -8.28
N ALA A 170 -1.93 -4.81 -7.51
CA ALA A 170 -1.90 -3.35 -7.59
C ALA A 170 -1.16 -2.91 -8.85
N VAL A 171 -1.74 -2.00 -9.64
CA VAL A 171 -1.15 -1.48 -10.88
C VAL A 171 0.24 -0.90 -10.61
N ALA A 172 0.38 -0.09 -9.56
CA ALA A 172 1.67 0.46 -9.15
C ALA A 172 2.76 -0.59 -8.89
N GLY A 173 2.39 -1.78 -8.41
CA GLY A 173 3.34 -2.87 -8.20
C GLY A 173 3.79 -3.51 -9.52
N LEU A 174 2.86 -3.68 -10.46
CA LEU A 174 3.14 -4.22 -11.78
C LEU A 174 4.02 -3.27 -12.60
N LYS A 175 3.68 -1.97 -12.63
CA LYS A 175 4.46 -0.94 -13.34
C LYS A 175 5.91 -0.86 -12.86
N ARG A 176 6.12 -0.77 -11.54
CA ARG A 176 7.47 -0.71 -10.94
C ARG A 176 8.35 -1.93 -11.21
N LEU A 177 7.73 -3.06 -11.51
CA LEU A 177 8.43 -4.30 -11.84
C LEU A 177 8.57 -4.52 -13.35
N GLY A 178 8.04 -3.62 -14.20
CA GLY A 178 8.01 -3.83 -15.65
C GLY A 178 7.09 -4.97 -16.09
N LEU A 179 6.08 -5.31 -15.26
CA LEU A 179 5.14 -6.41 -15.48
C LEU A 179 3.75 -5.92 -15.92
N PHE A 180 3.57 -4.61 -16.10
CA PHE A 180 2.33 -4.02 -16.58
C PHE A 180 2.33 -4.04 -18.11
N THR A 181 1.37 -4.73 -18.72
CA THR A 181 1.20 -4.84 -20.18
C THR A 181 -0.15 -4.25 -20.59
N ASP A 182 -0.34 -3.99 -21.89
CA ASP A 182 -1.60 -3.44 -22.43
C ASP A 182 -2.80 -4.37 -22.26
N GLU A 183 -2.56 -5.66 -22.02
CA GLU A 183 -3.58 -6.66 -21.72
C GLU A 183 -4.12 -6.54 -20.28
N ILE A 184 -3.36 -5.89 -19.38
CA ILE A 184 -3.75 -5.71 -17.98
C ILE A 184 -4.62 -4.46 -17.87
N GLN A 185 -5.93 -4.68 -17.72
CA GLN A 185 -6.90 -3.60 -17.56
C GLN A 185 -7.11 -3.24 -16.08
N PRO A 186 -6.78 -2.02 -15.65
CA PRO A 186 -7.08 -1.55 -14.30
C PRO A 186 -8.59 -1.43 -14.07
N LEU A 187 -9.06 -1.85 -12.90
CA LEU A 187 -10.43 -1.64 -12.46
C LEU A 187 -10.66 -0.16 -12.16
N SER A 188 -11.87 0.34 -12.46
CA SER A 188 -12.24 1.71 -12.09
C SER A 188 -12.25 1.87 -10.57
N LEU A 189 -12.14 3.13 -10.11
CA LEU A 189 -12.18 3.45 -8.68
C LEU A 189 -13.59 3.25 -8.09
N GLU A 190 -14.60 3.28 -8.96
CA GLU A 190 -16.00 2.98 -8.67
C GLU A 190 -16.20 1.49 -8.42
N ASP A 191 -15.58 0.64 -9.25
CA ASP A 191 -15.64 -0.81 -9.11
C ASP A 191 -14.86 -1.27 -7.88
N CYS A 192 -13.57 -0.96 -7.81
CA CYS A 192 -12.67 -1.47 -6.79
C CYS A 192 -11.91 -0.34 -6.10
N LEU A 193 -12.48 0.15 -5.00
CA LEU A 193 -11.83 1.18 -4.20
C LEU A 193 -10.48 0.65 -3.66
N PRO A 194 -9.37 1.39 -3.85
CA PRO A 194 -8.03 0.97 -3.43
C PRO A 194 -7.88 0.72 -1.93
N ALA A 195 -6.86 -0.06 -1.59
CA ALA A 195 -6.39 -0.10 -0.20
C ALA A 195 -5.85 1.28 0.21
N VAL A 196 -6.00 1.61 1.50
CA VAL A 196 -5.40 2.79 2.13
C VAL A 196 -3.92 2.88 1.73
N ALA A 197 -3.53 4.04 1.20
CA ALA A 197 -2.21 4.39 0.73
C ALA A 197 -1.63 3.52 -0.40
N GLN A 198 -2.47 2.77 -1.13
CA GLN A 198 -2.01 1.99 -2.28
C GLN A 198 -1.42 2.92 -3.36
N GLY A 199 -0.26 2.54 -3.90
CA GLY A 199 0.47 3.32 -4.92
C GLY A 199 1.56 4.23 -4.36
N ALA A 200 1.42 4.69 -3.11
CA ALA A 200 2.36 5.62 -2.49
C ALA A 200 3.61 4.91 -1.91
N ILE A 201 4.77 5.52 -2.13
CA ILE A 201 6.03 5.21 -1.44
C ILE A 201 6.22 6.24 -0.33
N GLY A 202 6.48 5.77 0.89
CA GLY A 202 6.84 6.61 2.01
C GLY A 202 8.27 6.36 2.46
N ILE A 203 8.91 7.43 2.94
CA ILE A 203 10.28 7.40 3.42
C ILE A 203 10.26 7.70 4.91
N GLN A 204 10.71 6.75 5.71
CA GLN A 204 10.69 6.81 7.17
C GLN A 204 12.09 7.18 7.71
N CYS A 205 12.17 8.05 8.70
CA CYS A 205 13.42 8.39 9.39
C CYS A 205 13.19 8.72 10.87
N ARG A 206 14.28 8.88 11.63
CA ARG A 206 14.21 9.34 13.02
C ARG A 206 13.73 10.79 13.09
N LYS A 207 12.86 11.11 14.08
CA LYS A 207 12.31 12.46 14.27
C LYS A 207 13.38 13.50 14.59
N ASN A 208 14.44 13.11 15.29
CA ASN A 208 15.54 13.99 15.73
C ASN A 208 16.72 14.07 14.75
N ASP A 209 16.66 13.37 13.60
CA ASP A 209 17.71 13.41 12.59
C ASP A 209 17.43 14.53 11.57
N ASN A 210 17.79 15.76 11.94
CA ASN A 210 17.54 16.94 11.11
C ASN A 210 18.28 16.87 9.76
N GLU A 211 19.48 16.28 9.72
CA GLU A 211 20.24 16.13 8.47
C GLU A 211 19.47 15.28 7.46
N VAL A 212 19.00 14.09 7.88
CA VAL A 212 18.20 13.21 7.01
C VAL A 212 16.87 13.86 6.66
N ARG A 213 16.21 14.56 7.59
CA ARG A 213 14.93 15.23 7.31
C ARG A 213 15.05 16.32 6.26
N GLU A 214 16.10 17.15 6.32
CA GLU A 214 16.36 18.16 5.29
C GLU A 214 16.74 17.52 3.94
N LEU A 215 17.45 16.40 3.96
CA LEU A 215 17.77 15.63 2.75
C LEU A 215 16.50 15.14 2.03
N LEU A 216 15.51 14.66 2.78
CA LEU A 216 14.28 14.06 2.28
C LEU A 216 13.20 15.07 1.88
N LYS A 217 13.26 16.30 2.39
CA LYS A 217 12.26 17.35 2.16
C LYS A 217 11.86 17.54 0.69
N PRO A 218 12.81 17.60 -0.27
CA PRO A 218 12.47 17.81 -1.68
C PRO A 218 11.69 16.66 -2.33
N LEU A 219 11.73 15.46 -1.75
CA LEU A 219 11.04 14.29 -2.27
C LEU A 219 9.55 14.29 -1.92
N ASN A 220 9.12 15.13 -0.99
CA ASN A 220 7.74 15.11 -0.52
C ASN A 220 6.77 15.71 -1.55
N HIS A 221 5.93 14.85 -2.14
CA HIS A 221 4.83 15.26 -2.98
C HIS A 221 3.60 15.61 -2.13
N HIS A 222 3.33 16.91 -1.97
CA HIS A 222 2.27 17.42 -1.08
C HIS A 222 0.88 16.80 -1.34
N PRO A 223 0.39 16.68 -2.60
CA PRO A 223 -0.89 16.03 -2.86
C PRO A 223 -0.96 14.57 -2.39
N THR A 224 0.10 13.80 -2.64
CA THR A 224 0.17 12.40 -2.14
C THR A 224 0.13 12.37 -0.62
N PHE A 225 0.92 13.24 0.02
CA PHE A 225 1.03 13.28 1.47
C PHE A 225 -0.32 13.57 2.14
N GLN A 226 -1.06 14.57 1.65
CA GLN A 226 -2.36 14.93 2.20
C GLN A 226 -3.41 13.84 1.94
N ALA A 227 -3.48 13.30 0.72
CA ALA A 227 -4.37 12.19 0.40
C ALA A 227 -4.15 10.98 1.32
N VAL A 228 -2.89 10.54 1.46
CA VAL A 228 -2.54 9.40 2.31
C VAL A 228 -2.79 9.70 3.80
N THR A 229 -2.59 10.94 4.24
CA THR A 229 -2.91 11.36 5.62
C THR A 229 -4.40 11.19 5.92
N ALA A 230 -5.28 11.65 5.03
CA ALA A 230 -6.73 11.49 5.18
C ALA A 230 -7.15 10.00 5.15
N GLU A 231 -6.61 9.21 4.22
CA GLU A 231 -6.91 7.77 4.12
C GLU A 231 -6.49 7.01 5.38
N ARG A 232 -5.31 7.31 5.92
CA ARG A 232 -4.79 6.67 7.14
C ARG A 232 -5.60 7.07 8.36
N ALA A 233 -5.97 8.35 8.49
CA ALA A 233 -6.82 8.84 9.57
C ALA A 233 -8.21 8.18 9.56
N PHE A 234 -8.80 8.00 8.37
CA PHE A 234 -10.04 7.24 8.19
C PHE A 234 -9.90 5.79 8.69
N MET A 235 -8.87 5.08 8.24
CA MET A 235 -8.63 3.70 8.68
C MET A 235 -8.40 3.61 10.19
N GLN A 236 -7.63 4.54 10.76
CA GLN A 236 -7.31 4.55 12.19
C GLN A 236 -8.57 4.77 13.04
N ALA A 237 -9.42 5.72 12.68
CA ALA A 237 -10.65 6.03 13.41
C ALA A 237 -11.66 4.86 13.40
N LEU A 238 -11.61 4.00 12.38
CA LEU A 238 -12.42 2.77 12.32
C LEU A 238 -11.84 1.62 13.16
N ASN A 239 -10.74 1.84 13.89
CA ASN A 239 -9.90 0.76 14.45
C ASN A 239 -9.49 -0.26 13.37
N GLY A 240 -9.32 0.23 12.15
CA GLY A 240 -9.02 -0.54 10.97
C GLY A 240 -7.63 -1.16 11.02
N SER A 241 -7.54 -2.38 10.50
CA SER A 241 -6.28 -3.04 10.20
C SER A 241 -6.38 -3.74 8.84
N CYS A 242 -5.28 -4.29 8.33
CA CYS A 242 -5.29 -5.15 7.14
C CYS A 242 -6.23 -6.38 7.25
N ARG A 243 -6.79 -6.63 8.45
CA ARG A 243 -7.74 -7.69 8.76
C ARG A 243 -9.20 -7.26 8.65
N MET A 244 -9.46 -6.02 8.26
CA MET A 244 -10.81 -5.53 7.99
C MET A 244 -10.93 -5.14 6.51
N PRO A 245 -12.08 -5.40 5.85
CA PRO A 245 -12.31 -4.98 4.46
C PRO A 245 -12.55 -3.47 4.38
N ILE A 246 -11.49 -2.70 4.64
CA ILE A 246 -11.48 -1.24 4.54
C ILE A 246 -10.77 -0.83 3.26
N ALA A 247 -11.37 0.13 2.56
CA ALA A 247 -10.79 0.82 1.43
C ALA A 247 -10.91 2.33 1.64
N ALA A 248 -9.92 3.08 1.17
CA ALA A 248 -9.98 4.54 1.16
C ALA A 248 -9.12 5.07 0.02
N PHE A 249 -9.63 6.09 -0.64
CA PHE A 249 -8.92 6.78 -1.71
C PHE A 249 -9.17 8.28 -1.61
N GLY A 250 -8.09 9.03 -1.45
CA GLY A 250 -8.06 10.47 -1.48
C GLY A 250 -7.25 11.01 -2.65
N TYR A 251 -7.65 12.18 -3.13
CA TYR A 251 -6.94 12.94 -4.15
C TYR A 251 -7.20 14.44 -3.95
N LEU A 252 -6.34 15.27 -4.54
CA LEU A 252 -6.48 16.73 -4.48
C LEU A 252 -6.87 17.27 -5.85
N GLU A 253 -7.77 18.26 -5.84
CA GLU A 253 -7.98 19.19 -6.96
C GLU A 253 -7.77 20.62 -6.42
N GLY A 254 -6.68 21.25 -6.83
CA GLY A 254 -6.22 22.50 -6.21
C GLY A 254 -5.95 22.29 -4.71
N GLU A 255 -6.59 23.10 -3.86
CA GLU A 255 -6.46 23.00 -2.40
C GLU A 255 -7.51 22.09 -1.75
N THR A 256 -8.43 21.53 -2.54
CA THR A 256 -9.50 20.66 -2.01
C THR A 256 -9.06 19.22 -2.04
N LEU A 257 -9.07 18.57 -0.87
CA LEU A 257 -8.93 17.13 -0.73
C LEU A 257 -10.31 16.47 -0.79
N PHE A 258 -10.45 15.50 -1.68
CA PHE A 258 -11.60 14.61 -1.78
C PHE A 258 -11.21 13.25 -1.21
N LEU A 259 -12.08 12.65 -0.41
CA LEU A 259 -11.88 11.34 0.18
C LEU A 259 -13.11 10.47 -0.07
N LYS A 260 -12.90 9.28 -0.65
CA LYS A 260 -13.87 8.18 -0.69
C LYS A 260 -13.42 7.11 0.30
N GLY A 261 -14.34 6.60 1.10
CA GLY A 261 -14.11 5.51 2.05
C GLY A 261 -15.14 4.40 1.89
N LEU A 262 -14.74 3.16 2.18
CA LEU A 262 -15.61 2.00 2.12
C LEU A 262 -15.27 1.00 3.22
N THR A 263 -16.32 0.44 3.81
CA THR A 263 -16.27 -0.72 4.71
C THR A 263 -17.21 -1.79 4.17
N CYS A 264 -16.84 -3.06 4.31
CA CYS A 264 -17.67 -4.18 3.87
C CYS A 264 -17.45 -5.37 4.80
N HIS A 265 -18.41 -6.30 4.85
CA HIS A 265 -18.18 -7.59 5.48
C HIS A 265 -17.36 -8.49 4.52
N PRO A 266 -16.50 -9.41 5.02
CA PRO A 266 -15.62 -10.21 4.16
C PRO A 266 -16.32 -11.08 3.10
N GLN A 267 -17.63 -11.32 3.25
CA GLN A 267 -18.44 -12.05 2.27
C GLN A 267 -18.98 -11.16 1.14
N GLY A 268 -18.65 -9.86 1.13
CA GLY A 268 -19.09 -8.92 0.10
C GLY A 268 -20.44 -8.28 0.38
N ASP A 269 -21.12 -8.65 1.46
CA ASP A 269 -22.35 -8.03 1.95
C ASP A 269 -22.07 -6.83 2.87
N HIS A 270 -23.14 -6.14 3.27
CA HIS A 270 -23.08 -4.98 4.18
C HIS A 270 -22.07 -3.89 3.76
N ARG A 271 -21.96 -3.65 2.44
CA ARG A 271 -21.09 -2.62 1.87
C ARG A 271 -21.61 -1.22 2.20
N ARG A 272 -20.80 -0.42 2.87
CA ARG A 272 -21.07 1.00 3.15
C ARG A 272 -20.02 1.85 2.48
N MET A 273 -20.45 3.00 1.96
CA MET A 273 -19.58 3.99 1.33
C MET A 273 -19.81 5.36 1.94
N VAL A 274 -18.74 6.15 1.95
CA VAL A 274 -18.75 7.55 2.35
C VAL A 274 -17.90 8.35 1.38
N SER A 275 -18.30 9.58 1.13
CA SER A 275 -17.50 10.59 0.45
C SER A 275 -17.45 11.82 1.33
N HIS A 276 -16.28 12.41 1.48
CA HIS A 276 -16.08 13.66 2.20
C HIS A 276 -15.07 14.53 1.47
N LYS A 277 -15.09 15.84 1.73
CA LYS A 277 -14.13 16.78 1.15
C LYS A 277 -13.90 17.98 2.04
N GLY A 278 -12.75 18.63 1.87
CA GLY A 278 -12.40 19.86 2.58
C GLY A 278 -11.04 20.38 2.14
N LEU A 279 -10.56 21.42 2.81
CA LEU A 279 -9.22 21.95 2.55
C LEU A 279 -8.15 20.91 2.91
N ALA A 280 -7.15 20.74 2.05
CA ALA A 280 -6.10 19.73 2.20
C ALA A 280 -5.31 19.86 3.51
N ILE A 281 -5.19 21.08 4.07
CA ILE A 281 -4.58 21.33 5.38
C ILE A 281 -5.29 20.63 6.56
N HIS A 282 -6.53 20.16 6.35
CA HIS A 282 -7.34 19.44 7.33
C HIS A 282 -7.46 17.94 7.00
N ALA A 283 -6.54 17.37 6.20
CA ALA A 283 -6.60 15.98 5.75
C ALA A 283 -6.92 14.97 6.86
N GLU A 284 -6.25 15.07 8.01
CA GLU A 284 -6.49 14.18 9.15
C GLU A 284 -7.93 14.29 9.68
N THR A 285 -8.42 15.52 9.86
CA THR A 285 -9.80 15.78 10.31
C THR A 285 -10.81 15.22 9.31
N ILE A 286 -10.61 15.45 8.01
CA ILE A 286 -11.48 14.92 6.94
C ILE A 286 -11.55 13.39 7.02
N GLY A 287 -10.40 12.73 7.22
CA GLY A 287 -10.35 11.27 7.39
C GLY A 287 -11.16 10.78 8.59
N ARG A 288 -10.99 11.42 9.76
CA ARG A 288 -11.72 11.06 10.98
C ARG A 288 -13.22 11.31 10.85
N GLU A 289 -13.63 12.44 10.28
CA GLU A 289 -15.04 12.77 10.05
C GLU A 289 -15.71 11.76 9.10
N ALA A 290 -15.03 11.38 8.01
CA ALA A 290 -15.54 10.35 7.10
C ALA A 290 -15.72 8.99 7.81
N ALA A 291 -14.85 8.65 8.77
CA ALA A 291 -14.98 7.43 9.56
C ALA A 291 -16.20 7.46 10.49
N TYR A 292 -16.50 8.61 11.11
CA TYR A 292 -17.73 8.77 11.90
C TYR A 292 -18.97 8.67 11.02
N MET A 293 -18.98 9.35 9.88
CA MET A 293 -20.11 9.32 8.94
C MET A 293 -20.45 7.91 8.44
N ILE A 294 -19.44 7.05 8.19
CA ILE A 294 -19.69 5.67 7.74
C ILE A 294 -20.18 4.76 8.87
N GLN A 295 -19.85 5.06 10.12
CA GLN A 295 -20.33 4.33 11.30
C GLN A 295 -21.79 4.68 11.64
N GLU A 296 -22.21 5.94 11.43
CA GLU A 296 -23.58 6.40 11.73
C GLU A 296 -24.63 5.94 10.71
N LYS A 297 -24.22 5.58 9.50
CA LYS A 297 -25.11 4.95 8.51
C LYS A 297 -25.53 3.56 9.01
N LYS A 298 -26.68 3.47 9.68
CA LYS A 298 -27.31 2.20 10.10
C LYS A 298 -27.61 1.33 8.89
#